data_AF-A0A397V0U0-F1
#
_entry.id   AF-A0A397V0U0-F1
#
_cell.length_a   1.000
_cell.length_b   1.000
_cell.length_c   1.000
_cell.angle_alpha   90.00
_cell.angle_beta   90.00
_cell.angle_gamma   90.00
#
_symmetry.space_group_name_H-M   'P 1'
#
loop_
_entity.id
_entity.type
_entity.pdbx_description
1 polymer ?
#
loop_
_entity_poly.entity_id
_entity_poly.type
_entity_poly.pdbx_seq_one_letter_code
_entity_poly.pdbx_strand_id
1 'polypeptide(L)' 'MPNIIPEESEIWDKVIQWGKEQTPNLLSDFEQWNNENFLAIKTILEKCIPLIRYFQMPGKDIAIKVNPYRQILGSNL' A
#
# COMPACT_ATOMS: atom_id res chain seq x y z
N MET A 1 10.68 2.78 28.36
CA MET A 1 9.46 3.03 27.57
C MET A 1 9.48 2.08 26.40
N PRO A 2 8.43 1.31 26.10
CA PRO A 2 8.42 0.50 24.89
C PRO A 2 8.49 1.43 23.69
N ASN A 3 9.26 1.04 22.68
CA ASN A 3 9.38 1.77 21.42
C ASN A 3 8.06 1.59 20.65
N ILE A 4 7.18 2.60 20.68
CA ILE A 4 5.86 2.59 20.00
C ILE A 4 5.99 3.08 18.54
N ILE A 5 7.19 3.02 17.96
CA ILE A 5 7.38 3.37 16.54
C ILE A 5 6.93 2.14 15.75
N PRO A 6 5.82 2.21 14.99
CA PRO A 6 5.39 1.11 14.16
C PRO A 6 6.45 0.84 13.09
N GLU A 7 6.70 -0.44 12.78
CA GLU A 7 7.55 -0.78 11.64
C GLU A 7 6.89 -0.26 10.35
N GLU A 8 7.68 0.22 9.40
CA GLU A 8 7.16 0.74 8.12
C GLU A 8 6.33 -0.30 7.36
N SER A 9 6.59 -1.60 7.58
CA SER A 9 5.79 -2.69 7.02
C SER A 9 4.37 -2.76 7.61
N GLU A 10 4.17 -2.38 8.87
CA GLU A 10 2.85 -2.27 9.48
C GLU A 10 2.12 -1.01 9.04
N ILE A 11 2.86 0.10 8.84
CA ILE A 11 2.31 1.34 8.30
C ILE A 11 1.78 1.07 6.88
N TRP A 12 2.54 0.35 6.06
CA TRP A 12 2.13 -0.08 4.72
C TRP A 12 0.80 -0.86 4.76
N ASP A 13 0.68 -1.87 5.61
CA ASP A 13 -0.55 -2.68 5.73
C ASP A 13 -1.77 -1.81 6.08
N LYS A 14 -1.61 -0.88 7.03
CA LYS A 14 -2.66 0.05 7.45
C LYS A 14 -3.05 1.03 6.33
N VAL A 15 -2.08 1.55 5.59
CA VAL A 15 -2.33 2.46 4.47
C VAL A 15 -3.12 1.75 3.36
N ILE A 16 -2.73 0.51 3.02
CA ILE A 16 -3.45 -0.30 2.03
C ILE A 16 -4.87 -0.63 2.51
N GLN A 17 -5.02 -1.04 3.76
CA GLN A 17 -6.34 -1.32 4.33
C GLN A 17 -7.24 -0.08 4.28
N TRP A 18 -6.74 1.07 4.73
CA TRP A 18 -7.47 2.32 4.68
C TRP A 18 -7.86 2.70 3.24
N GLY A 19 -6.94 2.57 2.28
CA GLY A 19 -7.24 2.84 0.87
C GLY A 19 -8.37 1.96 0.30
N LYS A 20 -8.41 0.68 0.69
CA LYS A 20 -9.49 -0.23 0.31
C LYS A 20 -10.83 0.19 0.92
N GLU A 21 -10.85 0.53 2.20
CA GLU A 21 -12.07 0.99 2.90
C GLU A 21 -12.62 2.31 2.31
N GLN A 22 -11.75 3.15 1.76
CA GLN A 22 -12.13 4.39 1.08
C GLN A 22 -12.53 4.23 -0.39
N THR A 23 -12.46 3.03 -0.96
CA THR A 23 -12.83 2.76 -2.37
C THR A 23 -14.13 1.97 -2.44
N PRO A 24 -15.29 2.63 -2.65
CA PRO A 24 -16.58 1.94 -2.74
C PRO A 24 -16.59 0.92 -3.89
N ASN A 25 -17.22 -0.24 -3.68
CA ASN A 25 -17.34 -1.34 -4.66
C ASN A 25 -16.02 -2.01 -5.08
N LEU A 26 -14.92 -1.76 -4.37
CA LEU A 26 -13.67 -2.48 -4.60
C LEU A 26 -13.83 -3.95 -4.25
N LEU A 27 -13.37 -4.84 -5.13
CA LEU A 27 -13.34 -6.27 -4.87
C LEU A 27 -12.45 -6.55 -3.65
N SER A 28 -12.91 -7.41 -2.74
CA SER A 28 -12.14 -7.77 -1.54
C SER A 28 -10.81 -8.43 -1.88
N ASP A 29 -10.79 -9.19 -2.98
CA ASP A 29 -9.61 -9.91 -3.46
C ASP A 29 -8.85 -9.07 -4.50
N PHE A 30 -7.60 -8.80 -4.18
CA PHE A 30 -6.68 -8.05 -5.02
C PHE A 30 -6.34 -8.77 -6.34
N GLU A 31 -6.35 -10.11 -6.34
CA GLU A 31 -6.08 -10.90 -7.56
C GLU A 31 -7.15 -10.68 -8.63
N GLN A 32 -8.33 -10.19 -8.24
CA GLN A 32 -9.45 -9.92 -9.13
C GLN A 32 -9.49 -8.45 -9.60
N TRP A 33 -8.50 -7.63 -9.22
CA TRP A 33 -8.52 -6.22 -9.57
C TRP A 33 -8.17 -5.99 -11.04
N ASN A 34 -9.00 -5.17 -11.68
CA ASN A 34 -8.71 -4.60 -12.99
C ASN A 34 -7.97 -3.25 -12.85
N ASN A 35 -7.55 -2.68 -13.97
CA ASN A 35 -6.82 -1.41 -13.98
C ASN A 35 -7.59 -0.24 -13.34
N GLU A 36 -8.93 -0.23 -13.39
CA GLU A 36 -9.76 0.82 -12.80
C GLU A 36 -9.74 0.75 -11.26
N ASN A 37 -9.79 -0.47 -10.70
CA ASN A 37 -9.64 -0.70 -9.27
C ASN A 37 -8.28 -0.20 -8.77
N PHE A 38 -7.21 -0.50 -9.52
CA PHE A 38 -5.87 0.00 -9.24
C PHE A 38 -5.77 1.53 -9.33
N LEU A 39 -6.40 2.14 -10.33
CA LEU A 39 -6.40 3.59 -10.48
C LEU A 39 -7.16 4.27 -9.35
N ALA A 40 -8.29 3.70 -8.93
CA ALA A 40 -9.10 4.22 -7.83
C ALA A 40 -8.30 4.26 -6.52
N ILE A 41 -7.70 3.14 -6.12
CA ILE A 41 -6.91 3.10 -4.88
C ILE A 41 -5.64 3.96 -4.98
N LYS A 42 -4.99 4.00 -6.17
CA LYS A 42 -3.83 4.86 -6.41
C LYS A 42 -4.18 6.32 -6.16
N THR A 43 -5.34 6.77 -6.64
CA THR A 43 -5.81 8.15 -6.46
C THR A 43 -6.04 8.48 -4.99
N ILE A 44 -6.63 7.56 -4.23
CA ILE A 44 -6.87 7.73 -2.79
C ILE A 44 -5.56 7.76 -2.01
N LEU A 45 -4.62 6.89 -2.35
CA LEU A 45 -3.35 6.72 -1.65
C LEU A 45 -2.22 7.62 -2.16
N GLU A 46 -2.45 8.43 -3.19
CA GLU A 46 -1.41 9.21 -3.88
C GLU A 46 -0.58 10.08 -2.93
N LYS A 47 -1.21 10.64 -1.90
CA LYS A 47 -0.54 11.46 -0.87
C LYS A 47 0.13 10.65 0.24
N CYS A 48 -0.30 9.41 0.45
CA CYS A 48 0.18 8.53 1.51
C CYS A 48 1.38 7.70 1.07
N ILE A 49 1.38 7.19 -0.17
CA ILE A 49 2.45 6.34 -0.74
C ILE A 49 3.84 6.99 -0.58
N PRO A 50 4.06 8.28 -0.90
CA PRO A 50 5.38 8.90 -0.78
C PRO A 50 5.88 9.07 0.66
N LEU A 51 5.01 8.91 1.67
CA LEU A 51 5.36 9.07 3.08
C LEU A 51 5.94 7.79 3.69
N ILE A 52 5.82 6.66 2.99
CA ILE A 52 6.28 5.34 3.45
C ILE A 52 7.78 5.20 3.16
N ARG A 53 8.56 4.85 4.18
CA ARG A 53 10.01 4.73 4.07
C ARG A 53 10.41 3.31 3.71
N TYR A 54 10.25 2.94 2.44
CA TYR A 54 10.53 1.59 1.94
C TYR A 54 11.93 1.07 2.30
N PHE A 55 12.95 1.93 2.34
CA PHE A 55 14.32 1.55 2.70
C PHE A 55 14.48 1.06 4.15
N GLN A 56 13.50 1.31 5.02
CA GLN A 56 13.48 0.79 6.40
C GLN A 56 12.71 -0.53 6.50
N MET A 57 12.05 -0.98 5.44
CA MET A 57 11.37 -2.28 5.41
C MET A 57 12.35 -3.41 5.12
N PRO A 58 12.23 -4.57 5.79
CA PRO A 58 12.95 -5.78 5.38
C PRO A 58 12.64 -6.12 3.92
N GLY A 59 13.64 -6.56 3.15
CA GLY A 59 13.45 -6.91 1.73
C GLY A 59 12.37 -7.98 1.49
N LYS A 60 12.21 -8.91 2.44
CA LYS A 60 11.11 -9.90 2.43
C LYS A 60 9.72 -9.25 2.48
N ASP A 61 9.57 -8.17 3.24
CA ASP A 61 8.29 -7.48 3.41
C ASP A 61 8.00 -6.63 2.19
N ILE A 62 9.02 -6.02 1.57
CA ILE A 62 8.87 -5.37 0.25
C ILE A 62 8.38 -6.40 -0.77
N ALA A 63 9.01 -7.58 -0.83
CA ALA A 63 8.66 -8.61 -1.79
C ALA A 63 7.23 -9.15 -1.62
N ILE A 64 6.77 -9.34 -0.39
CA ILE A 64 5.47 -9.94 -0.08
C ILE A 64 4.35 -8.89 -0.04
N LYS A 65 4.60 -7.73 0.55
CA LYS A 65 3.55 -6.73 0.83
C LYS A 65 3.49 -5.62 -0.19
N VAL A 66 4.63 -5.14 -0.69
CA VAL A 66 4.71 -3.94 -1.55
C VAL A 66 4.63 -4.30 -3.03
N ASN A 67 5.43 -5.26 -3.47
CA ASN A 67 5.53 -5.66 -4.88
C ASN A 67 4.19 -6.03 -5.56
N PRO A 68 3.23 -6.71 -4.89
CA PRO A 68 1.93 -6.97 -5.50
C PRO A 68 1.24 -5.69 -5.97
N TYR A 69 1.38 -4.61 -5.20
CA TYR A 69 0.75 -3.31 -5.43
C TYR A 69 1.60 -2.37 -6.29
N ARG A 70 2.60 -2.85 -7.04
CA ARG A 70 3.46 -2.00 -7.88
C ARG A 70 2.71 -1.06 -8.84
N GLN A 71 1.49 -1.42 -9.26
CA GLN A 71 0.68 -0.59 -10.15
C GLN A 71 0.23 0.73 -9.52
N ILE A 72 0.11 0.79 -8.18
CA ILE A 72 -0.30 2.00 -7.46
C ILE A 72 0.89 2.86 -7.02
N LEU A 73 2.09 2.27 -6.99
CA LEU A 73 3.34 2.94 -6.60
C LEU A 73 3.79 4.03 -7.57
N GLY A 74 3.30 3.98 -8.82
CA GLY A 74 3.73 4.90 -9.87
C GLY A 74 5.17 4.64 -10.33
N SER A 75 5.58 5.33 -11.39
CA SER A 75 6.87 5.10 -12.05
C SER A 75 8.07 5.73 -11.34
N ASN A 76 7.89 6.33 -10.15
CA ASN A 76 8.89 7.14 -9.46
C ASN A 76 9.46 6.47 -8.19
N LEU A 77 9.38 5.14 -8.09
CA LEU A 77 10.03 4.34 -7.05
C LEU A 77 11.23 3.57 -7.60
#